data_AF-A0A0F9AUP6-F1
#
_entry.id   AF-A0A0F9AUP6-F1
#
_cell.length_a   1.000
_cell.length_b   1.000
_cell.length_c   1.000
_cell.angle_alpha   90.00
_cell.angle_beta   90.00
_cell.angle_gamma   90.00
#
_symmetry.space_group_name_H-M   'P 1'
#
loop_
_entity.id
_entity.type
_entity.pdbx_description
1 polymer ?
#
loop_
_entity_poly.entity_id
_entity_poly.type
_entity_poly.pdbx_seq_one_letter_code
_entity_poly.pdbx_strand_id
1 'polypeptide(L)'
;MNTREKIISFIKQKFVLNAGDSNYIRKSKFLNILLLICGFISCIVLLIPPIFTLFEIPFGFEDRVDKVYSGSLILLGCIIIILLIKKFVSKLFANISFMILMTLIIYANSDPVLLSSGVLVFWYLLPVLLSSLLFRSIWSILITVIIVIIIFLNYLMFGLFPSSIHLIGLTIISSISLFSSRILEKSLMYSQSTEKDTREAYNRVELYKDLFSHDVSNIFQN
;
A
#
# COMPACT_ATOMS: atom_id res chain seq x y z
N MET A 1 -27.96 -17.93 -2.60
CA MET A 1 -26.60 -17.39 -2.82
C MET A 1 -25.61 -18.31 -2.14
N ASN A 2 -24.80 -19.02 -2.94
CA ASN A 2 -23.92 -20.10 -2.52
C ASN A 2 -22.74 -19.56 -1.67
N THR A 3 -22.23 -20.32 -0.69
CA THR A 3 -21.13 -19.87 0.19
C THR A 3 -19.90 -19.48 -0.62
N ARG A 4 -19.64 -20.19 -1.74
CA ARG A 4 -18.59 -19.86 -2.70
C ARG A 4 -18.80 -18.50 -3.38
N GLU A 5 -20.02 -18.15 -3.74
CA GLU A 5 -20.35 -16.85 -4.36
C GLU A 5 -20.13 -15.71 -3.37
N LYS A 6 -20.50 -15.89 -2.09
CA LYS A 6 -20.25 -14.91 -1.03
C LYS A 6 -18.75 -14.65 -0.82
N ILE A 7 -17.93 -15.71 -0.85
CA ILE A 7 -16.48 -15.59 -0.72
C ILE A 7 -15.89 -14.86 -1.94
N ILE A 8 -16.30 -15.23 -3.16
CA ILE A 8 -15.82 -14.59 -4.38
C ILE A 8 -16.24 -13.11 -4.43
N SER A 9 -17.47 -12.78 -4.05
CA SER A 9 -17.94 -11.39 -3.99
C SER A 9 -17.17 -10.59 -2.94
N PHE A 10 -16.87 -11.19 -1.79
CA PHE A 10 -16.09 -10.54 -0.73
C PHE A 10 -14.65 -10.25 -1.18
N ILE A 11 -14.01 -11.21 -1.84
CA ILE A 11 -12.64 -11.05 -2.38
C ILE A 11 -12.63 -9.94 -3.43
N LYS A 12 -13.58 -9.97 -4.39
CA LYS A 12 -13.71 -8.91 -5.40
C LYS A 12 -13.92 -7.54 -4.76
N GLN A 13 -14.81 -7.45 -3.78
CA GLN A 13 -15.11 -6.18 -3.12
C GLN A 13 -13.93 -5.62 -2.33
N LYS A 14 -13.09 -6.46 -1.71
CA LYS A 14 -12.00 -5.99 -0.84
C LYS A 14 -10.63 -5.85 -1.50
N PHE A 15 -10.36 -6.63 -2.55
CA PHE A 15 -9.01 -6.75 -3.13
C PHE A 15 -8.93 -6.39 -4.61
N VAL A 16 -10.04 -6.39 -5.37
CA VAL A 16 -10.01 -6.03 -6.79
C VAL A 16 -10.17 -4.53 -6.95
N LEU A 17 -9.20 -3.89 -7.62
CA LEU A 17 -9.22 -2.48 -7.97
C LEU A 17 -10.05 -2.29 -9.25
N ASN A 18 -11.13 -1.51 -9.18
CA ASN A 18 -11.89 -1.14 -10.37
C ASN A 18 -11.55 0.29 -10.81
N ALA A 19 -11.53 0.53 -12.12
CA ALA A 19 -11.24 1.85 -12.69
C ALA A 19 -12.28 2.91 -12.25
N GLY A 20 -13.55 2.52 -12.11
CA GLY A 20 -14.63 3.39 -11.64
C GLY A 20 -14.67 3.65 -10.12
N ASP A 21 -13.80 3.02 -9.32
CA ASP A 21 -13.78 3.26 -7.88
C ASP A 21 -13.25 4.66 -7.54
N SER A 22 -13.83 5.31 -6.53
CA SER A 22 -13.31 6.59 -6.02
C SER A 22 -11.87 6.41 -5.51
N ASN A 23 -11.06 7.48 -5.58
CA ASN A 23 -9.66 7.44 -5.13
C ASN A 23 -9.54 6.96 -3.67
N TYR A 24 -10.50 7.35 -2.82
CA TYR A 24 -10.56 6.91 -1.43
C TYR A 24 -10.79 5.40 -1.26
N ILE A 25 -11.66 4.79 -2.07
CA ILE A 25 -11.93 3.35 -2.03
C ILE A 25 -10.70 2.58 -2.52
N ARG A 26 -10.07 3.02 -3.62
CA ARG A 26 -8.85 2.38 -4.16
C ARG A 26 -7.71 2.35 -3.15
N LYS A 27 -7.41 3.49 -2.52
CA LYS A 27 -6.36 3.58 -1.48
C LYS A 27 -6.64 2.66 -0.29
N SER A 28 -7.91 2.54 0.11
CA SER A 28 -8.32 1.58 1.13
C SER A 28 -8.15 0.13 0.70
N LYS A 29 -8.49 -0.24 -0.54
CA LYS A 29 -8.27 -1.60 -1.05
C LYS A 29 -6.76 -1.91 -1.13
N PHE A 30 -5.95 -0.94 -1.56
CA PHE A 30 -4.50 -1.05 -1.59
C PHE A 30 -3.91 -1.34 -0.21
N LEU A 31 -4.35 -0.63 0.85
CA LEU A 31 -3.94 -0.96 2.22
C LEU A 31 -4.32 -2.40 2.61
N ASN A 32 -5.49 -2.92 2.21
CA ASN A 32 -5.85 -4.31 2.51
C ASN A 32 -4.90 -5.30 1.85
N ILE A 33 -4.51 -5.04 0.60
CA ILE A 33 -3.58 -5.89 -0.15
C ILE A 33 -2.22 -5.89 0.56
N LEU A 34 -1.71 -4.72 0.95
CA LEU A 34 -0.45 -4.61 1.68
C LEU A 34 -0.49 -5.35 3.02
N LEU A 35 -1.52 -5.13 3.83
CA LEU A 35 -1.67 -5.82 5.13
C LEU A 35 -1.78 -7.33 4.96
N LEU A 36 -2.44 -7.79 3.90
CA LEU A 36 -2.53 -9.22 3.60
C LEU A 36 -1.18 -9.81 3.20
N ILE A 37 -0.40 -9.11 2.35
CA ILE A 37 0.95 -9.52 1.99
C ILE A 37 1.86 -9.55 3.22
N CYS A 38 1.87 -8.48 4.02
CA CYS A 38 2.65 -8.43 5.26
C CYS A 38 2.24 -9.54 6.24
N GLY A 39 0.93 -9.79 6.40
CA GLY A 39 0.43 -10.87 7.25
C GLY A 39 0.85 -12.24 6.74
N PHE A 40 0.77 -12.47 5.44
CA PHE A 40 1.19 -13.72 4.82
C PHE A 40 2.69 -13.97 4.97
N ILE A 41 3.53 -12.95 4.72
CA ILE A 41 4.98 -13.03 4.96
C ILE A 41 5.25 -13.31 6.43
N SER A 42 4.56 -12.63 7.35
CA SER A 42 4.74 -12.84 8.78
C SER A 42 4.37 -14.27 9.20
N CYS A 43 3.32 -14.86 8.62
CA CYS A 43 2.98 -16.26 8.86
C CYS A 43 4.06 -17.21 8.33
N ILE A 44 4.61 -16.94 7.13
CA ILE A 44 5.71 -17.75 6.58
C ILE A 44 6.93 -17.69 7.51
N VAL A 45 7.30 -16.49 7.96
CA VAL A 45 8.45 -16.31 8.87
C VAL A 45 8.23 -17.01 10.21
N LEU A 46 7.01 -16.98 10.74
CA LEU A 46 6.63 -17.71 11.96
C LEU A 46 6.77 -19.23 11.82
N LEU A 47 6.63 -19.77 10.61
CA LEU A 47 6.78 -21.20 10.33
C LEU A 47 8.24 -21.64 10.18
N ILE A 48 9.20 -20.71 10.06
CA ILE A 48 10.62 -21.06 9.91
C ILE A 48 11.14 -21.80 11.15
N PRO A 49 11.06 -21.27 12.38
CA PRO A 49 11.59 -21.99 13.55
C PRO A 49 11.04 -23.42 13.75
N PRO A 50 9.72 -23.68 13.68
CA PRO A 50 9.20 -25.04 13.92
C PRO A 50 9.66 -26.02 12.84
N ILE A 51 9.79 -25.58 11.58
CA ILE A 51 10.34 -26.42 10.51
C ILE A 51 11.78 -26.83 10.85
N PHE A 52 12.61 -25.88 11.26
CA PHE A 52 14.01 -26.17 11.61
C PHE A 52 14.13 -27.12 12.80
N THR A 53 13.26 -26.97 13.81
CA THR A 53 13.23 -27.89 14.96
C THR A 53 12.81 -29.32 14.57
N LEU A 54 11.89 -29.47 13.62
CA LEU A 54 11.42 -30.79 13.16
C LEU A 54 12.48 -31.55 12.35
N PHE A 55 13.37 -30.84 11.67
CA PHE A 55 14.45 -31.43 10.85
C PHE A 55 15.80 -31.51 11.58
N GLU A 56 15.84 -31.20 12.89
CA GLU A 56 17.05 -31.24 13.73
C GLU A 56 18.26 -30.52 13.10
N ILE A 57 18.01 -29.44 12.36
CA ILE A 57 19.08 -28.77 11.60
C ILE A 57 19.98 -28.03 12.58
N PRO A 58 21.27 -28.41 12.74
CA PRO A 58 22.16 -27.82 13.73
C PRO A 58 22.58 -26.44 13.27
N PHE A 59 21.95 -25.43 13.83
CA PHE A 59 22.25 -24.04 13.56
C PHE A 59 22.24 -23.27 14.87
N GLY A 60 23.20 -22.36 15.08
CA GLY A 60 23.32 -21.47 16.24
C GLY A 60 22.21 -20.41 16.30
N PHE A 61 20.97 -20.86 16.15
CA PHE A 61 19.75 -20.08 16.04
C PHE A 61 18.96 -20.05 17.34
N GLU A 62 19.34 -20.80 18.37
CA GLU A 62 18.61 -20.84 19.65
C GLU A 62 18.36 -19.41 20.19
N ASP A 63 19.38 -18.56 20.21
CA ASP A 63 19.26 -17.15 20.63
C ASP A 63 18.47 -16.24 19.66
N ARG A 64 18.24 -16.69 18.42
CA ARG A 64 17.54 -15.94 17.37
C ARG A 64 16.12 -16.41 17.16
N VAL A 65 15.78 -17.65 17.54
CA VAL A 65 14.45 -18.23 17.42
C VAL A 65 13.44 -17.40 18.20
N ASP A 66 13.76 -17.04 19.45
CA ASP A 66 12.89 -16.20 20.27
C ASP A 66 12.64 -14.83 19.64
N LYS A 67 13.68 -14.22 19.07
CA LYS A 67 13.56 -12.92 18.36
C LYS A 67 12.69 -13.02 17.11
N VAL A 68 12.81 -14.11 16.36
CA VAL A 68 11.99 -14.35 15.16
C VAL A 68 10.52 -14.56 15.56
N TYR A 69 10.25 -15.36 16.59
CA TYR A 69 8.89 -15.57 17.10
C TYR A 69 8.29 -14.28 17.64
N SER A 70 8.97 -13.59 18.55
CA SER A 70 8.47 -12.35 19.14
C SER A 70 8.25 -11.28 18.08
N GLY A 71 9.19 -11.12 17.14
CA GLY A 71 9.07 -10.16 16.05
C GLY A 71 7.87 -10.44 15.14
N SER A 72 7.67 -11.71 14.76
CA SER A 72 6.57 -12.14 13.90
C SER A 72 5.21 -11.99 14.60
N LEU A 73 5.12 -12.34 15.89
CA LEU A 73 3.90 -12.17 16.68
C LEU A 73 3.55 -10.70 16.91
N ILE A 74 4.54 -9.84 17.20
CA ILE A 74 4.34 -8.40 17.32
C ILE A 74 3.85 -7.83 15.99
N LEU A 75 4.46 -8.22 14.86
CA LEU A 75 4.04 -7.77 13.54
C LEU A 75 2.59 -8.15 13.23
N LEU A 76 2.21 -9.41 13.48
CA LEU A 76 0.82 -9.89 13.34
C LEU A 76 -0.13 -9.11 14.25
N GLY A 77 0.25 -8.88 15.50
CA GLY A 77 -0.51 -8.06 16.45
C GLY A 77 -0.75 -6.65 15.92
N CYS A 78 0.29 -5.99 15.42
CA CYS A 78 0.18 -4.67 14.80
C CYS A 78 -0.73 -4.68 13.57
N ILE A 79 -0.65 -5.70 12.71
CA ILE A 79 -1.54 -5.84 11.54
C ILE A 79 -3.01 -5.94 11.97
N ILE A 80 -3.30 -6.75 13.00
CA ILE A 80 -4.65 -6.89 13.55
C ILE A 80 -5.14 -5.54 14.11
N ILE A 81 -4.29 -4.85 14.88
CA ILE A 81 -4.61 -3.52 15.41
C ILE A 81 -4.94 -2.53 14.27
N ILE A 82 -4.14 -2.51 13.20
CA ILE A 82 -4.40 -1.62 12.05
C ILE A 82 -5.72 -1.97 11.37
N LEU A 83 -6.06 -3.25 11.23
CA LEU A 83 -7.36 -3.68 10.70
C LEU A 83 -8.53 -3.23 11.60
N LEU A 84 -8.36 -3.26 12.92
CA LEU A 84 -9.34 -2.74 13.87
C LEU A 84 -9.47 -1.22 13.76
N ILE A 85 -8.37 -0.46 13.73
CA ILE A 85 -8.38 1.00 13.53
C ILE A 85 -9.10 1.36 12.22
N LYS A 86 -8.84 0.61 11.16
CA LYS A 86 -9.51 0.81 9.86
C LYS A 86 -11.02 0.59 9.94
N LYS A 87 -11.45 -0.40 10.73
CA LYS A 87 -12.86 -0.74 10.91
C LYS A 87 -13.60 0.26 11.80
N PHE A 88 -12.97 0.71 12.89
CA PHE A 88 -13.64 1.44 13.96
C PHE A 88 -13.37 2.96 13.97
N VAL A 89 -12.21 3.41 13.51
CA VAL A 89 -11.79 4.82 13.62
C VAL A 89 -11.87 5.50 12.27
N SER A 90 -10.85 5.29 11.43
CA SER A 90 -10.86 5.81 10.06
C SER A 90 -9.79 5.14 9.21
N LYS A 91 -9.98 5.22 7.89
CA LYS A 91 -9.03 4.68 6.92
C LYS A 91 -7.75 5.52 6.83
N LEU A 92 -7.83 6.83 7.06
CA LEU A 92 -6.66 7.72 7.06
C LEU A 92 -5.72 7.35 8.22
N PHE A 93 -6.28 7.20 9.42
CA PHE A 93 -5.53 6.77 10.60
C PHE A 93 -4.89 5.40 10.39
N ALA A 94 -5.62 4.44 9.80
CA ALA A 94 -5.04 3.13 9.49
C ALA A 94 -3.85 3.22 8.51
N ASN A 95 -3.92 4.07 7.48
CA ASN A 95 -2.78 4.30 6.59
C ASN A 95 -1.59 4.91 7.34
N ILE A 96 -1.83 5.88 8.24
CA ILE A 96 -0.76 6.52 9.03
C ILE A 96 -0.12 5.52 9.98
N SER A 97 -0.92 4.73 10.69
CA SER A 97 -0.42 3.67 11.57
C SER A 97 0.42 2.64 10.82
N PHE A 98 0.00 2.25 9.62
CA PHE A 98 0.79 1.36 8.77
C PHE A 98 2.11 1.99 8.33
N MET A 99 2.12 3.27 7.95
CA MET A 99 3.35 3.98 7.62
C MET A 99 4.32 4.05 8.79
N ILE A 100 3.81 4.36 9.99
CA ILE A 100 4.60 4.40 11.22
C ILE A 100 5.18 3.01 11.51
N LEU A 101 4.38 1.95 11.40
CA LEU A 101 4.82 0.57 11.57
C LEU A 101 5.98 0.23 10.63
N MET A 102 5.86 0.53 9.33
CA MET A 102 6.91 0.24 8.36
C MET A 102 8.21 0.98 8.69
N THR A 103 8.13 2.26 9.04
CA THR A 103 9.30 3.05 9.44
C THR A 103 9.93 2.52 10.72
N LEU A 104 9.13 2.14 11.72
CA LEU A 104 9.61 1.56 12.97
C LEU A 104 10.29 0.21 12.76
N ILE A 105 9.78 -0.64 11.88
CA ILE A 105 10.41 -1.92 11.55
C ILE A 105 11.79 -1.69 10.95
N ILE A 106 11.92 -0.75 10.01
CA ILE A 106 13.21 -0.43 9.39
C ILE A 106 14.17 0.15 10.44
N TYR A 107 13.68 1.06 11.28
CA TYR A 107 14.46 1.67 12.36
C TYR A 107 14.95 0.65 13.39
N ALA A 108 14.06 -0.24 13.87
CA ALA A 108 14.40 -1.23 14.88
C ALA A 108 15.41 -2.29 14.38
N ASN A 109 15.46 -2.51 13.07
CA ASN A 109 16.40 -3.45 12.44
C ASN A 109 17.61 -2.76 11.80
N SER A 110 17.73 -1.43 11.90
CA SER A 110 18.84 -0.72 11.29
C SER A 110 20.10 -0.83 12.14
N ASP A 111 21.09 -1.56 11.63
CA ASP A 111 22.46 -1.54 12.14
C ASP A 111 23.13 -0.21 11.74
N PRO A 112 23.69 0.58 12.68
CA PRO A 112 24.32 1.85 12.38
C PRO A 112 25.47 1.74 11.36
N VAL A 113 26.19 0.62 11.35
CA VAL A 113 27.28 0.39 10.40
C VAL A 113 26.73 0.25 8.98
N LEU A 114 25.66 -0.54 8.81
CA LEU A 114 24.98 -0.72 7.52
C LEU A 114 24.20 0.54 7.09
N LEU A 115 23.84 1.41 8.03
CA LEU A 115 23.24 2.69 7.73
C LEU A 115 24.27 3.64 7.12
N SER A 116 25.48 3.67 7.71
CA SER A 116 26.60 4.49 7.24
C SER A 116 27.10 4.11 5.84
N SER A 117 27.03 2.82 5.50
CA SER A 117 27.37 2.33 4.16
C SER A 117 26.31 2.67 3.10
N GLY A 118 25.14 3.17 3.48
CA GLY A 118 24.05 3.53 2.58
C GLY A 118 23.12 2.40 2.18
N VAL A 119 23.47 1.15 2.47
CA VAL A 119 22.66 -0.03 2.12
C VAL A 119 21.27 0.07 2.76
N LEU A 120 21.19 0.56 3.99
CA LEU A 120 19.91 0.72 4.68
C LEU A 120 19.06 1.90 4.18
N VAL A 121 19.65 2.88 3.50
CA VAL A 121 18.87 4.00 2.91
C VAL A 121 17.91 3.48 1.84
N PHE A 122 18.25 2.38 1.18
CA PHE A 122 17.34 1.72 0.24
C PHE A 122 16.06 1.22 0.91
N TRP A 123 16.15 0.67 2.12
CA TRP A 123 14.97 0.19 2.86
C TRP A 123 14.04 1.34 3.24
N TYR A 124 14.60 2.51 3.55
CA TYR A 124 13.84 3.74 3.80
C TYR A 124 13.13 4.31 2.55
N LEU A 125 13.43 3.83 1.34
CA LEU A 125 12.63 4.18 0.15
C LEU A 125 11.24 3.56 0.18
N LEU A 126 11.10 2.39 0.82
CA LEU A 126 9.87 1.62 0.78
C LEU A 126 8.71 2.41 1.43
N PRO A 127 8.84 3.02 2.63
CA PRO A 127 7.84 3.93 3.16
C PRO A 127 7.59 5.15 2.26
N VAL A 128 8.61 5.75 1.65
CA VAL A 128 8.45 6.91 0.76
C VAL A 128 7.56 6.55 -0.43
N LEU A 129 7.82 5.43 -1.10
CA LEU A 129 7.04 4.95 -2.23
C LEU A 129 5.61 4.58 -1.82
N LEU A 130 5.44 3.91 -0.68
CA LEU A 130 4.11 3.52 -0.20
C LEU A 130 3.27 4.74 0.18
N SER A 131 3.90 5.81 0.67
CA SER A 131 3.16 7.02 1.05
C SER A 131 2.48 7.71 -0.13
N SER A 132 3.10 7.72 -1.32
CA SER A 132 2.49 8.32 -2.52
C SER A 132 1.31 7.49 -3.05
N LEU A 133 1.29 6.18 -2.77
CA LEU A 133 0.20 5.28 -3.12
C LEU A 133 -0.94 5.33 -2.09
N LEU A 134 -0.62 5.39 -0.80
CA LEU A 134 -1.61 5.36 0.28
C LEU A 134 -2.25 6.73 0.56
N PHE A 135 -1.55 7.83 0.27
CA PHE A 135 -2.00 9.20 0.51
C PHE A 135 -2.04 10.02 -0.79
N ARG A 136 -2.18 11.34 -0.68
CA ARG A 136 -2.00 12.24 -1.83
C ARG A 136 -0.53 12.33 -2.20
N SER A 137 -0.25 12.65 -3.45
CA SER A 137 1.11 12.80 -3.98
C SER A 137 2.08 13.61 -3.10
N ILE A 138 1.62 14.69 -2.46
CA ILE A 138 2.47 15.56 -1.61
C ILE A 138 3.05 14.84 -0.38
N TRP A 139 2.44 13.74 0.06
CA TRP A 139 2.85 13.03 1.27
C TRP A 139 4.19 12.33 1.13
N SER A 140 4.65 12.01 -0.08
CA SER A 140 5.99 11.42 -0.26
C SER A 140 7.10 12.36 0.16
N ILE A 141 6.98 13.67 -0.16
CA ILE A 141 7.95 14.66 0.31
C ILE A 141 7.93 14.74 1.84
N LEU A 142 6.74 14.82 2.44
CA LEU A 142 6.60 14.94 3.90
C LEU A 142 7.21 13.74 4.62
N ILE A 143 6.91 12.52 4.15
CA ILE A 143 7.48 11.29 4.70
C ILE A 143 9.00 11.23 4.49
N THR A 144 9.50 11.67 3.33
CA THR A 144 10.95 11.76 3.08
C THR A 144 11.63 12.70 4.06
N VAL A 145 11.06 13.89 4.33
CA VAL A 145 11.62 14.83 5.31
C VAL A 145 11.68 14.19 6.70
N ILE A 146 10.60 13.52 7.13
CA ILE A 146 10.58 12.80 8.41
C ILE A 146 11.67 11.71 8.45
N ILE A 147 11.82 10.94 7.38
CA ILE A 147 12.82 9.89 7.28
C ILE A 147 14.24 10.47 7.31
N VAL A 148 14.50 11.57 6.61
CA VAL A 148 15.79 12.26 6.65
C VAL A 148 16.11 12.71 8.08
N ILE A 149 15.13 13.24 8.82
CA ILE A 149 15.31 13.60 10.23
C ILE A 149 15.63 12.37 11.08
N ILE A 150 14.91 11.25 10.90
CA ILE A 150 15.16 10.00 11.64
C ILE A 150 16.56 9.46 11.33
N ILE A 151 16.96 9.45 10.06
CA ILE A 151 18.30 9.03 9.65
C ILE A 151 19.34 9.94 10.31
N PHE A 152 19.17 11.26 10.23
CA PHE A 152 20.09 12.22 10.82
C PHE A 152 20.22 12.06 12.35
N LEU A 153 19.11 11.84 13.06
CA LEU A 153 19.11 11.57 14.50
C LEU A 153 19.87 10.28 14.84
N ASN A 154 19.73 9.21 14.05
CA ASN A 154 20.54 8.00 14.24
C ASN A 154 22.03 8.31 14.07
N TYR A 155 22.40 9.01 13.01
CA TYR A 155 23.81 9.37 12.76
C TYR A 155 24.43 10.16 13.93
N LEU A 156 23.69 11.13 14.48
CA LEU A 156 24.13 11.87 15.67
C LEU A 156 24.34 10.97 16.89
N MET A 157 23.44 10.01 17.14
CA MET A 157 23.55 9.10 18.28
C MET A 157 24.79 8.20 18.21
N PHE A 158 25.24 7.85 17.01
CA PHE A 158 26.40 6.98 16.79
C PHE A 158 27.69 7.73 16.43
N GLY A 159 27.67 9.07 16.39
CA GLY A 159 28.84 9.88 16.02
C GLY A 159 29.30 9.70 14.58
N LEU A 160 28.41 9.26 13.69
CA LEU A 160 28.68 9.03 12.27
C LEU A 160 28.11 10.18 11.44
N PHE A 161 28.63 10.39 10.23
CA PHE A 161 28.09 11.38 9.29
C PHE A 161 27.32 10.71 8.14
N PRO A 162 26.12 11.19 7.80
CA PRO A 162 25.40 10.67 6.64
C PRO A 162 26.13 11.03 5.36
N SER A 163 26.24 10.05 4.46
CA SER A 163 26.67 10.31 3.09
C SER A 163 25.68 11.25 2.40
N SER A 164 26.16 12.41 1.97
CA SER A 164 25.38 13.42 1.25
C SER A 164 24.77 12.85 -0.05
N ILE A 165 25.50 11.95 -0.73
CA ILE A 165 25.05 11.29 -1.95
C ILE A 165 23.77 10.47 -1.70
N HIS A 166 23.70 9.76 -0.57
CA HIS A 166 22.53 8.93 -0.25
C HIS A 166 21.30 9.78 0.10
N LEU A 167 21.48 10.90 0.80
CA LEU A 167 20.39 11.84 1.10
C LEU A 167 19.86 12.51 -0.18
N ILE A 168 20.75 12.90 -1.10
CA ILE A 168 20.37 13.43 -2.41
C ILE A 168 19.63 12.35 -3.22
N GLY A 169 20.12 11.11 -3.22
CA GLY A 169 19.44 9.99 -3.87
C GLY A 169 18.01 9.79 -3.34
N LEU A 170 17.83 9.81 -2.01
CA LEU A 170 16.52 9.67 -1.37
C LEU A 170 15.55 10.78 -1.80
N THR A 171 16.02 12.03 -1.84
CA THR A 171 15.19 13.18 -2.25
C THR A 171 14.82 13.16 -3.73
N ILE A 172 15.75 12.75 -4.62
CA ILE A 172 15.47 12.54 -6.04
C ILE A 172 14.39 11.45 -6.21
N ILE A 173 14.53 10.30 -5.54
CA ILE A 173 13.55 9.22 -5.67
C ILE A 173 12.19 9.62 -5.11
N SER A 174 12.17 10.35 -3.99
CA SER A 174 10.92 10.93 -3.46
C SER A 174 10.24 11.85 -4.47
N SER A 175 11.02 12.65 -5.20
CA SER A 175 10.52 13.57 -6.23
C SER A 175 9.96 12.78 -7.43
N ILE A 176 10.68 11.75 -7.88
CA ILE A 176 10.21 10.86 -8.95
C ILE A 176 8.90 10.18 -8.54
N SER A 177 8.82 9.67 -7.30
CA SER A 177 7.60 9.06 -6.75
C SER A 177 6.43 10.04 -6.74
N LEU A 178 6.69 11.30 -6.35
CA LEU A 178 5.69 12.37 -6.38
C LEU A 178 5.19 12.60 -7.81
N PHE A 179 6.08 12.81 -8.79
CA PHE A 179 5.67 13.08 -10.16
C PHE A 179 4.94 11.90 -10.79
N SER A 180 5.44 10.68 -10.57
CA SER A 180 4.80 9.44 -11.01
C SER A 180 3.37 9.32 -10.47
N SER A 181 3.17 9.57 -9.17
CA SER A 181 1.84 9.49 -8.58
C SER A 181 0.89 10.58 -9.10
N ARG A 182 1.38 11.79 -9.39
CA ARG A 182 0.56 12.86 -10.01
C ARG A 182 0.14 12.51 -11.42
N ILE A 183 1.06 11.97 -12.22
CA ILE A 183 0.76 11.56 -13.59
C ILE A 183 -0.29 10.44 -13.58
N LEU A 184 -0.14 9.47 -12.68
CA LEU A 184 -1.11 8.39 -12.50
C LEU A 184 -2.47 8.91 -12.06
N GLU A 185 -2.53 9.81 -11.07
CA GLU A 185 -3.79 10.42 -10.62
C GLU A 185 -4.49 11.18 -11.76
N LYS A 186 -3.74 11.94 -12.58
CA LYS A 186 -4.30 12.65 -13.74
C LYS A 186 -4.81 11.69 -14.82
N SER A 187 -4.04 10.65 -15.15
CA SER A 187 -4.43 9.66 -16.15
C SER A 187 -5.71 8.91 -15.73
N LEU A 188 -5.82 8.56 -14.46
CA LEU A 188 -7.03 7.93 -13.91
C LEU A 188 -8.24 8.86 -13.95
N MET A 189 -8.07 10.15 -13.63
CA MET A 189 -9.16 11.13 -13.75
C MET A 189 -9.63 11.26 -15.20
N TYR A 190 -8.70 11.35 -16.14
CA TYR A 190 -9.01 11.43 -17.57
C TYR A 190 -9.78 10.19 -18.06
N SER A 191 -9.31 9.00 -17.70
CA SER A 191 -10.01 7.74 -18.04
C SER A 191 -11.42 7.67 -17.46
N GLN A 192 -11.63 8.16 -16.23
CA GLN A 192 -12.94 8.18 -15.59
C GLN A 192 -13.90 9.16 -16.27
N SER A 193 -13.42 10.35 -16.66
CA SER A 193 -14.25 11.30 -17.42
C SER A 193 -14.65 10.73 -18.78
N THR A 194 -13.71 10.11 -19.51
CA THR A 194 -14.03 9.52 -20.82
C THR A 194 -15.01 8.35 -20.71
N GLU A 195 -14.90 7.49 -19.68
CA GLU A 195 -15.89 6.43 -19.43
C GLU A 195 -17.28 7.01 -19.16
N LYS A 196 -17.36 8.11 -18.41
CA LYS A 196 -18.63 8.79 -18.14
C LYS A 196 -19.23 9.39 -19.42
N ASP A 197 -18.43 10.10 -20.20
CA ASP A 197 -18.87 10.76 -21.43
C ASP A 197 -19.35 9.74 -22.47
N THR A 198 -18.65 8.60 -22.59
CA THR A 198 -19.05 7.51 -23.49
C THR A 198 -20.34 6.84 -23.06
N ARG A 199 -20.55 6.63 -21.75
CA ARG A 199 -21.84 6.15 -21.23
C ARG A 199 -22.98 7.13 -21.47
N GLU A 200 -22.76 8.42 -21.28
CA GLU A 200 -23.77 9.45 -21.55
C GLU A 200 -24.08 9.57 -23.05
N ALA A 201 -23.09 9.40 -23.93
CA ALA A 201 -23.32 9.33 -25.37
C ALA A 201 -24.14 8.08 -25.75
N TYR A 202 -23.82 6.92 -25.19
CA TYR A 202 -24.55 5.68 -25.44
C TYR A 202 -26.02 5.79 -25.00
N ASN A 203 -26.27 6.27 -23.78
CA ASN A 203 -27.63 6.46 -23.26
C ASN A 203 -28.45 7.43 -24.12
N ARG A 204 -27.82 8.49 -24.68
CA ARG A 204 -28.48 9.40 -25.61
C ARG A 204 -28.86 8.71 -26.91
N VAL A 205 -27.96 7.92 -27.49
CA VAL A 205 -28.24 7.16 -28.72
C VAL A 205 -29.36 6.15 -28.50
N GLU A 206 -29.36 5.46 -27.36
CA GLU A 206 -30.42 4.51 -26.98
C GLU A 206 -31.77 5.22 -26.81
N LEU A 207 -31.80 6.36 -26.12
CA LEU A 207 -32.98 7.20 -26.00
C LEU A 207 -33.53 7.60 -27.39
N TYR A 208 -32.67 8.09 -28.30
CA TYR A 208 -33.08 8.45 -29.65
C TYR A 208 -33.63 7.24 -30.42
N LYS A 209 -32.96 6.10 -30.33
CA LYS A 209 -33.41 4.85 -30.96
C LYS A 209 -34.81 4.47 -30.47
N ASP A 210 -35.07 4.55 -29.17
CA ASP A 210 -36.37 4.23 -28.59
C ASP A 210 -37.45 5.20 -29.10
N LEU A 211 -37.19 6.52 -29.06
CA LEU A 211 -38.09 7.54 -29.61
C LEU A 211 -38.44 7.29 -31.09
N PHE A 212 -37.43 7.08 -31.94
CA PHE A 212 -37.66 6.83 -33.36
C PHE A 212 -38.37 5.49 -33.62
N SER A 213 -38.07 4.45 -32.83
CA SER A 213 -38.76 3.16 -32.96
C SER A 213 -40.24 3.26 -32.61
N HIS A 214 -40.57 4.08 -31.61
CA HIS A 214 -41.95 4.30 -31.16
C HIS A 214 -42.75 5.10 -32.21
N ASP A 215 -42.18 6.15 -32.78
CA ASP A 215 -42.83 6.93 -33.84
C ASP A 215 -43.03 6.14 -35.13
N VAL A 216 -42.02 5.38 -35.56
CA VAL A 216 -42.13 4.53 -36.76
C VAL A 216 -43.20 3.45 -36.56
N SER A 217 -43.27 2.84 -35.38
CA SER A 217 -44.30 1.83 -35.08
C SER A 217 -45.73 2.38 -35.15
N ASN A 218 -45.94 3.63 -34.71
CA ASN A 218 -47.23 4.31 -34.79
C ASN A 218 -47.63 4.67 -36.22
N ILE A 219 -46.67 5.02 -37.08
CA ILE A 219 -46.94 5.32 -38.50
C ILE A 219 -47.38 4.07 -39.26
N PHE A 220 -46.85 2.88 -38.92
CA PHE A 220 -47.23 1.62 -39.59
C PHE A 220 -48.53 0.98 -39.05
N GLN A 221 -49.12 1.53 -37.99
CA GLN A 221 -50.38 1.03 -37.41
C GLN A 221 -51.63 1.81 -37.87
N ASN A 222 -51.47 2.95 -38.55
CA ASN A 222 -52.55 3.71 -39.20
C ASN A 222 -52.55 3.48 -40.71
#